data_AF-A0A392P5I0-F1
#
_entry.id   AF-A0A392P5I0-F1
#
_cell.length_a   1.000
_cell.length_b   1.000
_cell.length_c   1.000
_cell.angle_alpha   90.00
_cell.angle_beta   90.00
_cell.angle_gamma   90.00
#
_symmetry.space_group_name_H-M   'P 1'
#
loop_
_entity.id
_entity.type
_entity.pdbx_description
1 polymer ?
#
loop_
_entity_poly.entity_id
_entity_poly.type
_entity_poly.pdbx_seq_one_letter_code
_entity_poly.pdbx_strand_id
1 'polypeptide(L)'
;MAVGGQDVICVKQKHSSKVPPGDLRRHLEDLGDFLFSDLRSPSLLERKSTTEAKQKVPEVFNRVMQSSTMQFTSISETSSKDGLTIICSKRGGDVFKHSHSSWLQTMTSNPEAIHFKFVPISSLLTGIPGSGYLSHAINLYLR
;
A
#
# COMPACT_ATOMS: atom_id res chain seq x y z
N MET A 1 19.80 3.68 0.52
CA MET A 1 19.02 3.88 -0.71
C MET A 1 18.67 2.50 -1.23
N ALA A 2 17.43 2.27 -1.63
CA ALA A 2 17.00 0.99 -2.19
C ALA A 2 16.23 1.23 -3.50
N VAL A 3 16.48 0.41 -4.50
CA VAL A 3 15.92 0.47 -5.85
C VAL A 3 15.37 -0.91 -6.19
N GLY A 4 14.16 -0.97 -6.75
CA GLY A 4 13.42 -2.21 -6.99
C GLY A 4 11.94 -1.90 -7.22
N GLY A 5 11.05 -2.66 -6.60
CA GLY A 5 9.63 -2.37 -6.60
C GLY A 5 9.03 -2.55 -5.23
N GLN A 6 7.85 -1.98 -5.04
CA GLN A 6 7.12 -2.05 -3.79
C GLN A 6 5.65 -2.31 -4.07
N ASP A 7 5.11 -3.32 -3.41
CA ASP A 7 3.69 -3.69 -3.43
C ASP A 7 3.23 -3.73 -1.98
N VAL A 8 2.34 -2.80 -1.60
CA VAL A 8 2.00 -2.50 -0.20
C VAL A 8 0.49 -2.48 -0.05
N ILE A 9 0.02 -3.12 1.02
CA ILE A 9 -1.34 -2.97 1.50
C ILE A 9 -1.34 -2.44 2.94
N CYS A 10 -2.16 -1.41 3.16
CA CYS A 10 -2.33 -0.75 4.44
C CYS A 10 -3.82 -0.72 4.81
N VAL A 11 -4.10 -0.72 6.11
CA VAL A 11 -5.43 -0.47 6.64
C VAL A 11 -5.39 0.74 7.55
N LYS A 12 -6.21 1.74 7.25
CA LYS A 12 -6.45 2.90 8.09
C LYS A 12 -7.74 2.69 8.86
N GLN A 13 -7.67 2.83 10.18
CA GLN A 13 -8.81 2.72 11.08
C GLN A 13 -9.18 4.09 11.64
N LYS A 14 -10.44 4.51 11.47
CA LYS A 14 -10.98 5.72 12.12
C LYS A 14 -11.22 5.46 13.60
N HIS A 15 -11.12 6.50 14.42
CA HIS A 15 -11.43 6.45 15.87
C HIS A 15 -12.86 5.97 16.18
N SER A 16 -13.79 6.14 15.24
CA SER A 16 -15.18 5.68 15.36
C SER A 16 -15.35 4.18 15.11
N SER A 17 -14.33 3.50 14.58
CA SER A 17 -14.38 2.07 14.28
C SER A 17 -14.43 1.24 15.55
N LYS A 18 -15.29 0.23 15.56
CA LYS A 18 -15.43 -0.73 16.67
C LYS A 18 -14.66 -2.03 16.44
N VAL A 19 -13.92 -2.13 15.34
CA VAL A 19 -13.18 -3.34 14.97
C VAL A 19 -11.95 -3.49 15.89
N PRO A 20 -11.77 -4.62 16.58
CA PRO A 20 -10.58 -4.84 17.41
C PRO A 20 -9.30 -4.84 16.57
N PRO A 21 -8.18 -4.25 17.04
CA PRO A 21 -6.91 -4.26 16.31
C PRO A 21 -6.38 -5.67 16.00
N GLY A 22 -6.60 -6.64 16.89
CA GLY A 22 -6.19 -8.03 16.69
C GLY A 22 -6.92 -8.69 15.52
N ASP A 23 -8.22 -8.43 15.39
CA ASP A 23 -9.01 -8.92 14.26
C ASP A 23 -8.57 -8.23 12.97
N LEU A 24 -8.39 -6.91 12.99
CA LEU A 24 -7.94 -6.14 11.83
C LEU A 24 -6.59 -6.64 11.31
N ARG A 25 -5.65 -6.97 12.19
CA ARG A 25 -4.36 -7.56 11.84
C ARG A 25 -4.53 -8.90 11.14
N ARG A 26 -5.35 -9.81 11.68
CA ARG A 26 -5.61 -11.13 11.05
C ARG A 26 -6.20 -10.98 9.65
N HIS A 27 -7.18 -10.10 9.48
CA HIS A 27 -7.78 -9.85 8.16
C HIS A 27 -6.78 -9.26 7.16
N LEU A 28 -5.83 -8.43 7.62
CA LEU A 28 -4.78 -7.88 6.78
C LEU A 28 -3.73 -8.94 6.40
N GLU A 29 -3.37 -9.83 7.31
CA GLU A 29 -2.49 -10.98 7.05
C GLU A 29 -3.13 -11.91 6.00
N ASP A 30 -4.39 -12.31 6.20
CA ASP A 30 -5.15 -13.12 5.24
C ASP A 30 -5.23 -12.47 3.85
N LEU A 31 -5.42 -11.15 3.81
CA LEU A 31 -5.49 -10.39 2.56
C LEU A 31 -4.11 -10.29 1.88
N GLY A 32 -3.04 -10.11 2.66
CA GLY A 32 -1.67 -10.12 2.16
C GLY A 32 -1.31 -11.48 1.54
N ASP A 33 -1.63 -12.58 2.23
CA ASP A 33 -1.37 -13.93 1.73
C ASP A 33 -2.09 -14.18 0.41
N PHE A 34 -3.36 -13.74 0.29
CA PHE A 34 -4.14 -13.85 -0.94
C PHE A 34 -3.55 -13.03 -2.09
N LEU A 35 -3.11 -11.80 -1.83
CA LEU A 35 -2.63 -10.88 -2.87
C LEU A 35 -1.21 -11.20 -3.33
N PHE A 36 -0.31 -11.60 -2.42
CA PHE A 36 1.11 -11.72 -2.71
C PHE A 36 1.58 -13.13 -3.01
N SER A 37 0.82 -14.17 -2.64
CA SER A 37 1.27 -15.55 -2.82
C SER A 37 0.90 -16.17 -4.18
N ASP A 38 0.21 -15.44 -5.06
CA ASP A 38 -0.37 -15.90 -6.34
C ASP A 38 -1.28 -17.13 -6.28
N LEU A 39 -1.45 -17.68 -5.08
CA LEU A 39 -2.47 -18.62 -4.69
C LEU A 39 -3.81 -17.87 -4.63
N ARG A 40 -4.36 -17.54 -5.80
CA ARG A 40 -5.82 -17.41 -5.95
C ARG A 40 -6.46 -18.80 -5.80
N SER A 41 -6.18 -19.46 -4.69
CA SER A 41 -6.78 -20.73 -4.33
C SER A 41 -8.21 -20.44 -3.90
N PRO A 42 -9.23 -21.04 -4.57
CA PRO A 42 -10.62 -20.94 -4.15
C PRO A 42 -10.84 -21.34 -2.68
N SER A 43 -9.90 -22.09 -2.09
CA SER A 43 -9.96 -22.59 -0.71
C SER A 43 -9.97 -21.51 0.39
N LEU A 44 -9.47 -20.29 0.16
CA LEU A 44 -9.62 -19.20 1.17
C LEU A 44 -11.04 -18.62 1.18
N LEU A 45 -11.76 -18.71 0.05
CA LEU A 45 -13.18 -18.37 -0.04
C LEU A 45 -14.04 -19.51 0.55
N GLU A 46 -13.63 -20.76 0.38
CA GLU A 46 -14.37 -21.94 0.88
C GLU A 46 -14.15 -22.25 2.37
N ARG A 47 -13.01 -21.85 2.99
CA ARG A 47 -12.79 -22.08 4.43
C ARG A 47 -13.81 -21.36 5.33
N LYS A 48 -14.60 -20.43 4.80
CA LYS A 48 -15.67 -19.73 5.53
C LYS A 48 -17.06 -20.34 5.39
N SER A 49 -17.26 -21.37 4.55
CA SER A 49 -18.58 -21.99 4.34
C SER A 49 -18.84 -23.21 5.23
N THR A 50 -17.84 -23.69 5.97
CA THR A 50 -18.00 -24.85 6.86
C THR A 50 -17.40 -24.55 8.23
N THR A 51 -18.24 -24.66 9.25
CA THR A 51 -17.96 -24.59 10.70
C THR A 51 -17.67 -23.20 11.34
N GLU A 52 -18.75 -22.62 11.88
CA GLU A 52 -18.83 -22.10 13.26
C GLU A 52 -17.83 -21.02 13.73
N ALA A 53 -18.00 -19.79 13.25
CA ALA A 53 -18.08 -18.56 14.06
C ALA A 53 -18.28 -17.39 13.11
N LYS A 54 -19.34 -16.60 13.28
CA LYS A 54 -19.60 -15.38 12.53
C LYS A 54 -18.58 -14.28 12.87
N GLN A 55 -17.30 -14.47 12.52
CA GLN A 55 -16.39 -13.34 12.42
C GLN A 55 -16.66 -12.70 11.06
N LYS A 56 -17.58 -11.72 11.06
CA LYS A 56 -17.96 -10.98 9.85
C LYS A 56 -16.72 -10.24 9.35
N VAL A 57 -16.06 -10.81 8.34
CA VAL A 57 -14.98 -10.12 7.62
C VAL A 57 -15.53 -8.79 7.13
N PRO A 58 -14.89 -7.65 7.49
CA PRO A 58 -15.40 -6.35 7.10
C PRO A 58 -15.51 -6.27 5.57
N GLU A 59 -16.62 -5.72 5.08
CA GLU A 59 -16.97 -5.74 3.65
C GLU A 59 -15.85 -5.19 2.75
N VAL A 60 -15.07 -4.23 3.25
CA VAL A 60 -13.95 -3.63 2.53
C VAL A 60 -12.86 -4.64 2.15
N PHE A 61 -12.57 -5.64 2.99
CA PHE A 61 -11.59 -6.68 2.65
C PHE A 61 -12.10 -7.57 1.51
N ASN A 62 -13.38 -7.94 1.55
CA ASN A 62 -14.00 -8.72 0.46
C ASN A 62 -14.03 -7.92 -0.83
N ARG A 63 -14.32 -6.61 -0.76
CA ARG A 63 -14.31 -5.72 -1.92
C ARG A 63 -12.94 -5.68 -2.58
N VAL A 64 -11.85 -5.55 -1.80
CA VAL A 64 -10.49 -5.54 -2.34
C VAL A 64 -10.10 -6.90 -2.96
N MET A 65 -10.56 -8.02 -2.38
CA MET A 65 -10.33 -9.34 -2.99
C MET A 65 -11.11 -9.54 -4.31
N GLN A 66 -12.30 -8.96 -4.41
CA GLN A 66 -13.18 -9.10 -5.59
C GLN A 66 -12.86 -8.09 -6.69
N SER A 67 -12.38 -6.90 -6.32
CA SER A 67 -11.86 -5.91 -7.26
C SER A 67 -10.59 -6.49 -7.89
N SER A 68 -10.75 -7.10 -9.06
CA SER A 68 -9.64 -7.52 -9.90
C SER A 68 -8.59 -6.41 -9.95
N THR A 69 -7.31 -6.78 -9.81
CA THR A 69 -6.06 -5.99 -9.83
C THR A 69 -5.90 -4.97 -10.98
N MET A 70 -6.95 -4.73 -11.78
CA MET A 70 -6.96 -4.03 -13.07
C MET A 70 -6.97 -2.50 -12.99
N GLN A 71 -7.17 -1.86 -11.83
CA GLN A 71 -7.31 -0.40 -11.79
C GLN A 71 -6.61 0.28 -10.62
N PHE A 72 -5.60 -0.36 -10.06
CA PHE A 72 -4.70 0.37 -9.19
C PHE A 72 -3.81 1.25 -10.08
N THR A 73 -4.22 2.53 -10.23
CA THR A 73 -3.26 3.62 -10.20
C THR A 73 -2.24 3.36 -9.08
N SER A 74 -1.04 3.94 -9.12
CA SER A 74 0.03 3.64 -8.13
C SER A 74 -0.44 3.62 -6.66
N ILE A 75 -1.55 4.29 -6.35
CA ILE A 75 -2.29 4.19 -5.08
C ILE A 75 -3.79 4.00 -5.37
N SER A 76 -4.47 3.20 -4.55
CA SER A 76 -5.93 3.04 -4.53
C SER A 76 -6.47 2.97 -3.11
N GLU A 77 -7.72 3.39 -2.91
CA GLU A 77 -8.34 3.43 -1.59
C GLU A 77 -9.79 2.94 -1.64
N THR A 78 -10.19 2.13 -0.66
CA THR A 78 -11.58 1.67 -0.48
C THR A 78 -11.98 1.81 0.98
N SER A 79 -13.17 2.34 1.28
CA SER A 79 -13.62 2.59 2.65
C SER A 79 -14.92 1.87 2.97
N SER A 80 -15.08 1.39 4.22
CA SER A 80 -16.32 0.83 4.75
C SER A 80 -17.06 1.79 5.69
N LYS A 81 -18.31 1.45 5.98
CA LYS A 81 -19.12 2.07 7.04
C LYS A 81 -18.58 1.82 8.44
N ASP A 82 -17.78 0.75 8.63
CA ASP A 82 -17.13 0.41 9.90
C ASP A 82 -15.91 1.28 10.23
N GLY A 83 -15.67 2.32 9.43
CA GLY A 83 -14.56 3.26 9.62
C GLY A 83 -13.20 2.68 9.22
N LEU A 84 -13.18 1.65 8.38
CA LEU A 84 -11.94 1.08 7.84
C LEU A 84 -11.72 1.59 6.41
N THR A 85 -10.47 1.88 6.07
CA THR A 85 -10.05 2.20 4.71
C THR A 85 -8.86 1.33 4.34
N ILE A 86 -8.98 0.53 3.28
CA ILE A 86 -7.86 -0.24 2.73
C ILE A 86 -7.20 0.59 1.64
N ILE A 87 -5.88 0.69 1.72
CA ILE A 87 -5.05 1.43 0.77
C ILE A 87 -4.07 0.44 0.15
N CYS A 88 -4.13 0.25 -1.17
CA CYS A 88 -3.18 -0.57 -1.91
C CYS A 88 -2.30 0.34 -2.75
N SER A 89 -0.98 0.15 -2.69
CA SER A 89 -0.02 0.92 -3.48
C SER A 89 1.02 0.01 -4.11
N LYS A 90 1.20 0.17 -5.43
CA LYS A 90 2.17 -0.60 -6.22
C LYS A 90 3.02 0.36 -7.05
N ARG A 91 4.34 0.14 -7.04
CA ARG A 91 5.33 0.95 -7.75
C ARG A 91 6.57 0.13 -8.13
N GLY A 92 7.30 0.55 -9.15
CA GLY A 92 8.33 -0.26 -9.81
C GLY A 92 7.75 -1.48 -10.56
N GLY A 93 8.50 -1.97 -11.54
CA GLY A 93 8.05 -2.99 -12.48
C GLY A 93 6.90 -2.50 -13.38
N ASP A 94 6.27 -3.45 -14.08
CA ASP A 94 5.03 -3.27 -14.82
C ASP A 94 3.85 -3.47 -13.87
N VAL A 95 3.32 -2.37 -13.32
CA VAL A 95 2.23 -2.38 -12.34
C VAL A 95 0.92 -2.98 -12.88
N PHE A 96 0.78 -3.12 -14.19
CA PHE A 96 -0.41 -3.71 -14.83
C PHE A 96 -0.40 -5.24 -14.83
N LYS A 97 0.69 -5.88 -14.36
CA LYS A 97 0.75 -7.33 -14.18
C LYS A 97 -0.20 -7.78 -13.06
N HIS A 98 -1.05 -8.75 -13.40
CA HIS A 98 -2.11 -9.25 -12.54
C HIS A 98 -1.64 -10.10 -11.37
N SER A 99 -0.55 -10.84 -11.55
CA SER A 99 0.01 -11.72 -10.53
C SER A 99 1.24 -11.08 -9.90
N HIS A 100 1.45 -11.28 -8.61
CA HIS A 100 2.60 -10.74 -7.91
C HIS A 100 3.91 -11.31 -8.48
N SER A 101 3.96 -12.61 -8.82
CA SER A 101 5.13 -13.22 -9.48
C SER A 101 5.42 -12.62 -10.85
N SER A 102 4.40 -12.41 -11.70
CA SER A 102 4.62 -11.84 -13.03
C SER A 102 5.07 -10.39 -12.94
N TRP A 103 4.59 -9.65 -11.94
CA TRP A 103 5.11 -8.32 -11.60
C TRP A 103 6.57 -8.37 -11.14
N LEU A 104 6.94 -9.30 -10.25
CA LEU A 104 8.33 -9.47 -9.78
C LEU A 104 9.31 -9.73 -10.93
N GLN A 105 8.89 -10.44 -12.00
CA GLN A 105 9.74 -10.67 -13.17
C GLN A 105 10.09 -9.39 -13.95
N THR A 106 9.34 -8.30 -13.77
CA THR A 106 9.56 -7.03 -14.47
C THR A 106 10.46 -6.06 -13.71
N MET A 107 10.95 -6.45 -12.53
CA MET A 107 11.77 -5.62 -11.64
C MET A 107 13.09 -5.19 -12.26
N THR A 108 13.71 -6.08 -13.04
CA THR A 108 15.01 -5.82 -13.66
C THR A 108 14.92 -4.81 -14.81
N SER A 109 13.81 -4.80 -15.54
CA SER A 109 13.62 -3.90 -16.69
C SER A 109 13.13 -2.51 -16.29
N ASN A 110 12.31 -2.41 -15.25
CA ASN A 110 11.69 -1.15 -14.85
C ASN A 110 11.76 -0.92 -13.33
N PRO A 111 12.95 -0.88 -12.70
CA PRO A 111 13.04 -0.63 -11.28
C PRO A 111 12.69 0.82 -10.93
N GLU A 112 12.20 1.04 -9.72
CA GLU A 112 11.91 2.34 -9.14
C GLU A 112 12.64 2.50 -7.80
N ALA A 113 12.96 3.73 -7.42
CA ALA A 113 13.56 3.98 -6.12
C ALA A 113 12.51 3.86 -5.01
N ILE A 114 12.72 2.89 -4.12
CA ILE A 114 11.75 2.53 -3.07
C ILE A 114 12.13 3.08 -1.69
N HIS A 115 13.40 3.40 -1.46
CA HIS A 115 13.85 4.01 -0.21
C HIS A 115 14.87 5.09 -0.49
N PHE A 116 14.54 6.32 -0.07
CA PHE A 116 15.36 7.51 -0.25
C PHE A 116 15.93 8.01 1.07
N LYS A 117 17.10 8.64 0.99
CA LYS A 117 17.60 9.53 2.02
C LYS A 117 17.82 10.88 1.35
N PHE A 118 17.25 11.93 1.93
CA PHE A 118 17.33 13.27 1.36
C PHE A 118 18.24 14.14 2.22
N VAL A 119 18.86 15.12 1.57
CA VAL A 119 19.49 16.27 2.21
C VAL A 119 18.74 17.53 1.76
N PRO A 120 18.67 18.58 2.60
CA PRO A 120 18.06 19.83 2.17
C PRO A 120 18.78 20.35 0.92
N ILE A 121 18.02 20.79 -0.09
CA ILE A 121 18.59 21.33 -1.33
C ILE A 121 19.51 22.53 -1.06
N SER A 122 19.25 23.29 0.01
CA SER A 122 20.12 24.39 0.47
C SER A 122 21.55 23.94 0.80
N SER A 123 21.75 22.68 1.23
CA SER A 123 23.07 22.13 1.50
C SER A 123 23.95 22.12 0.25
N LEU A 124 23.34 21.94 -0.94
CA LEU A 124 24.02 21.94 -2.23
C LEU A 124 24.36 23.35 -2.75
N LEU A 125 23.87 24.40 -2.08
CA LEU A 125 24.00 25.80 -2.51
C LEU A 125 24.92 26.62 -1.58
N THR A 126 25.71 25.94 -0.75
CA THR A 126 26.60 26.59 0.20
C THR A 126 27.62 27.45 -0.55
N GLY A 127 27.77 28.72 -0.17
CA GLY A 127 28.67 29.68 -0.83
C GLY A 127 28.07 30.39 -2.05
N ILE A 128 26.86 30.05 -2.49
CA ILE A 128 26.17 30.77 -3.56
C ILE A 128 25.50 32.02 -2.98
N PRO A 129 25.81 33.24 -3.49
CA PRO A 129 25.13 34.47 -3.08
C PRO A 129 23.61 34.36 -3.26
N GLY A 130 22.84 34.77 -2.26
CA GLY A 130 21.38 34.71 -2.30
C GLY A 130 20.75 33.35 -1.93
N SER A 131 21.53 32.32 -1.62
CA SER A 131 21.02 31.01 -1.13
C SER A 131 20.18 31.11 0.16
N GLY A 132 20.38 32.18 0.94
CA GLY A 132 19.54 32.51 2.09
C GLY A 132 18.07 32.75 1.75
N TYR A 133 17.76 33.30 0.57
CA TYR A 133 16.37 33.51 0.13
C TYR A 133 15.63 32.20 -0.09
N LEU A 134 16.30 31.20 -0.70
CA LEU A 134 15.70 29.87 -0.87
C LEU A 134 15.48 29.18 0.48
N SER A 135 16.46 29.28 1.38
CA SER A 135 16.32 28.72 2.74
C SER A 135 15.14 29.36 3.48
N HIS A 136 14.96 30.67 3.33
CA HIS A 136 13.81 31.38 3.89
C HIS A 136 12.48 30.93 3.26
N ALA A 137 12.41 30.81 1.94
CA ALA A 137 11.21 30.34 1.23
C ALA A 137 10.83 28.91 1.61
N ILE A 138 11.79 28.00 1.73
CA ILE A 138 11.55 26.62 2.20
C ILE A 138 11.01 26.64 3.64
N ASN A 139 11.59 27.44 4.53
CA ASN A 139 11.13 27.57 5.91
C ASN A 139 9.70 28.14 6.00
N LEU A 140 9.30 29.01 5.07
CA LEU A 140 7.93 29.50 4.99
C LEU A 140 6.97 28.42 4.48
N TYR A 141 7.38 27.61 3.50
CA TYR A 141 6.55 26.54 2.93
C TYR A 141 6.29 25.38 3.91
N LEU A 142 7.27 25.04 4.74
CA LEU A 142 7.18 23.90 5.67
C LEU A 142 6.47 24.22 7.00
N ARG A 143 6.12 25.48 7.24
CA ARG A 143 5.35 25.92 8.42
C ARG A 143 3.86 25.76 8.19
#